data_AF-A0A2S7T740-F1
#
_entry.id   AF-A0A2S7T740-F1
#
_cell.length_a   1.000
_cell.length_b   1.000
_cell.length_c   1.000
_cell.angle_alpha   90.00
_cell.angle_beta   90.00
_cell.angle_gamma   90.00
#
_symmetry.space_group_name_H-M   'P 1'
#
loop_
_entity.id
_entity.type
_entity.pdbx_description
1 polymer ?
#
loop_
_entity_poly.entity_id
_entity_poly.type
_entity_poly.pdbx_seq_one_letter_code
_entity_poly.pdbx_strand_id
1 'polypeptide(L)' 'MISENNLVLGGTGKTGRRVVEQLKTKGIKARIGSRQASPNFDWNDKETWINSLNGIAIWKR' A
#
# COMPACT_ATOMS: atom_id res chain seq x y z
N MET A 1 -3.45 8.13 -17.24
CA MET A 1 -2.43 7.35 -16.50
C MET A 1 -3.02 6.95 -15.15
N ILE A 2 -3.09 5.66 -14.84
CA ILE A 2 -3.64 5.15 -13.58
C ILE A 2 -2.54 5.28 -12.52
N SER A 3 -2.64 6.29 -11.66
CA SER A 3 -1.64 6.61 -10.64
C SER A 3 -1.65 5.56 -9.52
N GLU A 4 -0.48 5.16 -9.02
CA GLU A 4 -0.31 4.17 -7.94
C GLU A 4 -0.61 4.77 -6.56
N ASN A 5 -1.82 5.32 -6.37
CA ASN A 5 -2.13 6.15 -5.20
C ASN A 5 -2.68 5.36 -3.99
N ASN A 6 -2.67 4.03 -4.02
CA ASN A 6 -3.28 3.23 -2.96
C ASN A 6 -2.23 2.37 -2.24
N LEU A 7 -1.95 2.67 -0.97
CA LEU A 7 -1.17 1.81 -0.08
C LEU A 7 -2.11 0.89 0.71
N VAL A 8 -1.90 -0.41 0.65
CA VAL A 8 -2.61 -1.39 1.48
C VAL A 8 -1.65 -1.93 2.53
N LEU A 9 -1.80 -1.46 3.76
CA LEU A 9 -1.06 -1.98 4.91
C LEU A 9 -1.63 -3.34 5.31
N GLY A 10 -0.76 -4.33 5.50
CA GLY A 10 -1.20 -5.70 5.81
C GLY A 10 -1.85 -6.41 4.61
N GLY A 11 -1.53 -5.99 3.38
CA GLY A 11 -2.03 -6.60 2.14
C GLY A 11 -1.69 -8.08 1.96
N THR A 12 -0.78 -8.64 2.75
CA THR A 12 -0.43 -10.07 2.78
C THR A 12 -1.32 -10.90 3.73
N GLY A 13 -2.10 -10.27 4.60
CA GLY A 13 -3.02 -10.96 5.53
C GLY A 13 -4.33 -11.41 4.87
N LYS A 14 -5.15 -12.17 5.60
CA LYS A 14 -6.44 -12.72 5.11
C LYS A 14 -7.38 -11.65 4.54
N THR A 15 -7.50 -10.53 5.23
CA THR A 15 -8.34 -9.40 4.79
C THR A 15 -7.64 -8.56 3.74
N GLY A 16 -6.37 -8.22 3.97
CA GLY A 16 -5.61 -7.36 3.05
C GLY A 16 -5.48 -7.96 1.64
N ARG A 17 -5.31 -9.28 1.53
CA ARG A 17 -5.24 -9.97 0.23
C ARG A 17 -6.50 -9.77 -0.60
N ARG A 18 -7.68 -9.87 0.02
CA ARG A 18 -8.97 -9.64 -0.64
C ARG A 18 -9.13 -8.20 -1.11
N VAL A 19 -8.64 -7.23 -0.33
CA VAL A 19 -8.66 -5.82 -0.72
C VAL A 19 -7.77 -5.59 -1.94
N VAL A 20 -6.54 -6.13 -1.94
CA VAL A 20 -5.62 -6.02 -3.08
C VAL A 20 -6.22 -6.67 -4.33
N GLU A 21 -6.80 -7.86 -4.21
CA GLU A 21 -7.47 -8.54 -5.32
C GLU A 21 -8.62 -7.70 -5.88
N GLN A 22 -9.47 -7.12 -5.03
CA GLN A 22 -10.55 -6.24 -5.47
C GLN A 22 -10.06 -4.95 -6.14
N LEU A 23 -8.96 -4.37 -5.68
CA LEU A 23 -8.37 -3.20 -6.33
C LEU A 23 -7.83 -3.58 -7.71
N LYS A 24 -7.16 -4.73 -7.82
CA LYS A 24 -6.69 -5.27 -9.10
C LYS A 24 -7.82 -5.55 -10.09
N THR A 25 -8.93 -6.15 -9.65
CA THR A 25 -10.08 -6.42 -10.54
C THR A 25 -10.75 -5.14 -11.03
N LYS A 26 -10.68 -4.05 -10.25
CA LYS A 26 -11.15 -2.72 -10.66
C LYS A 26 -10.14 -1.95 -11.53
N GLY A 27 -8.99 -2.55 -11.87
CA GLY A 27 -7.93 -1.89 -12.63
C GLY A 27 -7.19 -0.81 -11.82
N ILE A 28 -7.38 -0.77 -10.50
CA ILE A 28 -6.75 0.20 -9.62
C ILE A 28 -5.41 -0.38 -9.16
N LYS A 29 -4.33 0.34 -9.46
CA LYS A 29 -3.02 -0.03 -8.95
C LYS A 29 -2.93 0.23 -7.45
N ALA A 30 -2.47 -0.78 -6.71
CA ALA A 30 -2.28 -0.74 -5.27
C ALA A 30 -0.92 -1.31 -4.89
N ARG A 31 -0.21 -0.60 -4.02
CA ARG A 31 1.05 -1.01 -3.41
C ARG A 31 0.77 -1.71 -2.09
N ILE A 32 1.45 -2.82 -1.81
CA ILE A 32 1.31 -3.52 -0.54
C ILE A 32 2.38 -3.01 0.43
N GLY A 33 1.95 -2.43 1.55
CA GLY A 33 2.84 -2.14 2.67
C GLY A 33 3.01 -3.39 3.54
N SER A 34 4.22 -3.95 3.52
CA SER A 34 4.62 -5.09 4.34
C SER A 34 6.06 -4.88 4.81
N ARG A 35 6.45 -5.54 5.92
CA ARG A 35 7.85 -5.57 6.37
C ARG A 35 8.79 -6.22 5.36
N GLN A 36 8.26 -7.09 4.51
CA GLN A 36 9.00 -7.76 3.43
C GLN A 36 8.78 -7.11 2.05
N ALA A 37 7.99 -6.04 1.96
CA ALA A 37 7.83 -5.32 0.69
C ALA A 37 9.06 -4.44 0.42
N SER A 38 9.25 -4.05 -0.84
CA SER A 38 10.21 -3.01 -1.23
C SER A 38 9.46 -1.92 -1.99
N PRO A 39 9.35 -0.68 -1.44
CA PRO A 39 9.84 -0.22 -0.14
C PRO A 39 9.14 -0.90 1.05
N ASN A 40 9.87 -1.10 2.15
CA ASN A 40 9.34 -1.73 3.35
C ASN A 40 8.41 -0.76 4.10
N PHE A 41 7.45 -1.33 4.82
CA PHE A 41 6.63 -0.59 5.78
C PHE A 41 6.65 -1.35 7.11
N ASP A 42 7.30 -0.78 8.11
CA ASP A 42 7.27 -1.30 9.48
C ASP A 42 6.69 -0.26 10.43
N TRP A 43 5.61 -0.61 11.15
CA TRP A 43 5.01 0.23 12.18
C TRP A 43 5.98 0.67 13.28
N ASN A 44 7.06 -0.07 13.51
CA ASN A 44 8.05 0.27 14.54
C ASN A 44 9.17 1.19 14.03
N ASP A 45 9.30 1.35 12.71
CA ASP A 45 10.37 2.14 12.09
C ASP A 45 9.77 3.23 11.20
N LYS A 46 9.76 4.45 11.73
CA LYS A 46 9.17 5.61 11.05
C LYS A 46 9.95 6.03 9.80
N GLU A 47 11.23 5.70 9.68
CA GLU A 47 12.01 6.03 8.48
C GLU A 47 11.49 5.26 7.26
N THR A 48 11.02 4.02 7.47
CA THR A 48 10.41 3.19 6.42
C THR A 48 9.10 3.75 5.89
N TRP A 49 8.37 4.51 6.73
CA TRP A 49 7.06 5.07 6.36
C TRP A 49 7.20 6.06 5.22
N ILE A 50 8.19 6.96 5.30
CA ILE A 50 8.38 8.03 4.31
C ILE A 50 8.61 7.44 2.92
N ASN A 51 9.51 6.46 2.82
CA ASN A 51 9.81 5.80 1.55
C ASN A 51 8.61 5.04 0.99
N SER A 52 7.85 4.37 1.86
CA SER A 52 6.66 3.62 1.44
C SER A 52 5.51 4.50 0.95
N LEU A 53 5.36 5.69 1.55
CA LEU A 53 4.30 6.67 1.28
C LEU A 53 4.66 7.60 0.12
N ASN A 54 5.88 7.54 -0.40
CA ASN A 54 6.30 8.37 -1.52
C ASN A 54 5.43 8.09 -2.78
N GLY A 55 4.81 9.14 -3.30
CA GLY A 55 3.87 9.09 -4.43
C GLY A 55 2.44 8.73 -4.06
N ILE A 56 2.10 8.56 -2.78
CA ILE A 56 0.77 8.15 -2.33
C ILE A 56 -0.01 9.37 -1.88
N ALA A 57 -1.14 9.62 -2.54
CA ALA A 57 -2.01 10.73 -2.18
C ALA A 57 -2.69 10.43 -0.84
N ILE A 58 -2.44 11.28 0.16
CA ILE A 58 -3.19 11.28 1.41
C ILE A 58 -4.53 11.93 1.11
N TRP A 59 -5.61 11.15 1.15
CA TRP A 59 -6.95 11.69 0.97
C TRP A 59 -7.32 12.51 2.21
N LYS A 60 -7.38 13.84 2.06
CA LYS A 60 -7.99 14.71 3.08
C LYS A 60 -9.49 14.74 2.82
N ARG A 61 -10.26 14.48 3.87
CA ARG A 61 -11.71 14.63 3.87
C ARG A 61 -12.10 16.10 3.96
#